data_AF-A0A536RKS6-F1
#
_entry.id   AF-A0A536RKS6-F1
#
_cell.length_a   1.000
_cell.length_b   1.000
_cell.length_c   1.000
_cell.angle_alpha   90.00
_cell.angle_beta   90.00
_cell.angle_gamma   90.00
#
_symmetry.space_group_name_H-M   'P 1'
#
loop_
_entity.id
_entity.type
_entity.pdbx_description
1 polymer ?
#
loop_
_entity_poly.entity_id
_entity_poly.type
_entity_poly.pdbx_seq_one_letter_code
_entity_poly.pdbx_strand_id
1 'polypeptide(L)'
;LKELDEGLALRNRILSRFEESRWIQDPDRRRALLSFAVVGAGPTGVEMAGAISELIRLVLRKDYRDLDINEVRVVLIEAAPYVLGTFIPSLREAARRSLQRKGIEVMLGARVESVTDSAVRLAGGQEIAACTVIWTAGVKASDVGQTLGLQLVRQARIKVDSTLQVPGHPVVFVIGDLAGAADPAGGGAILPMLIPVAMQEGRHVAATIADIVGRGGASAFRYKDPGIMATIGRNSAVAQLGWLHLSGFPGWLMWLGVHLVNVISFRSRLVVLVNWAWEYLFYDRPVRLIVRARQ
;
A
#
# COMPACT_ATOMS: atom_id res chain seq x y z
N LEU A 1 -5.72 3.94 -5.32
CA LEU A 1 -5.52 4.56 -4.00
C LEU A 1 -4.16 5.22 -3.97
N LYS A 2 -4.14 6.49 -4.38
CA LYS A 2 -2.93 7.27 -4.67
C LYS A 2 -3.05 8.68 -4.08
N GLU A 3 -4.25 9.25 -4.14
CA GLU A 3 -4.56 10.60 -3.64
C GLU A 3 -5.56 10.55 -2.48
N LEU A 4 -5.63 11.64 -1.70
CA LEU A 4 -6.55 11.79 -0.58
C LEU A 4 -8.03 11.64 -1.00
N ASP A 5 -8.38 12.21 -2.15
CA ASP A 5 -9.74 12.17 -2.69
C ASP A 5 -10.18 10.73 -3.02
N GLU A 6 -9.27 9.89 -3.52
CA GLU A 6 -9.56 8.46 -3.74
C GLU A 6 -9.85 7.72 -2.43
N GLY A 7 -9.16 8.09 -1.34
CA GLY A 7 -9.42 7.55 0.00
C GLY A 7 -10.80 7.94 0.53
N LEU A 8 -11.21 9.20 0.34
CA LEU A 8 -12.55 9.66 0.68
C LEU A 8 -13.63 8.97 -0.17
N ALA A 9 -13.40 8.85 -1.49
CA ALA A 9 -14.29 8.17 -2.41
C ALA A 9 -14.48 6.69 -2.02
N LEU A 10 -13.40 5.99 -1.66
CA LEU A 10 -13.47 4.60 -1.19
C LEU A 10 -14.27 4.47 0.11
N ARG A 11 -14.00 5.33 1.10
CA ARG A 11 -14.78 5.34 2.35
C ARG A 11 -16.26 5.53 2.09
N ASN A 12 -16.61 6.51 1.24
CA ASN A 12 -17.99 6.78 0.87
C ASN A 12 -18.62 5.61 0.13
N ARG A 13 -17.86 4.95 -0.77
CA ARG A 13 -18.31 3.75 -1.47
C ARG A 13 -18.64 2.64 -0.49
N ILE A 14 -17.76 2.36 0.47
CA ILE A 14 -17.99 1.33 1.51
C ILE A 14 -19.28 1.62 2.27
N LEU A 15 -19.43 2.84 2.79
CA LEU A 15 -20.64 3.23 3.52
C LEU A 15 -21.91 3.10 2.66
N SER A 16 -21.85 3.53 1.40
CA SER A 16 -22.98 3.44 0.47
C SER A 16 -23.39 2.00 0.20
N ARG A 17 -22.42 1.05 0.14
CA ARG A 17 -22.74 -0.38 -0.07
C ARG A 17 -23.42 -0.99 1.15
N PHE A 18 -23.04 -0.58 2.36
CA PHE A 18 -23.75 -0.99 3.57
C PHE A 18 -25.20 -0.48 3.54
N GLU A 19 -25.43 0.78 3.22
CA GLU A 19 -26.79 1.35 3.11
C GLU A 19 -27.62 0.66 2.01
N GLU A 20 -27.05 0.47 0.82
CA GLU A 20 -27.74 -0.19 -0.30
C GLU A 20 -28.11 -1.64 0.04
N SER A 21 -27.22 -2.37 0.73
CA SER A 21 -27.44 -3.79 1.08
C SER A 21 -28.71 -4.03 1.91
N ARG A 22 -29.19 -3.01 2.64
CA ARG A 22 -30.39 -3.08 3.50
C ARG A 22 -31.68 -3.18 2.72
N TRP A 23 -31.68 -2.67 1.49
CA TRP A 23 -32.87 -2.63 0.62
C TRP A 23 -32.90 -3.78 -0.38
N ILE A 24 -31.84 -4.61 -0.42
CA ILE A 24 -31.70 -5.73 -1.35
C ILE A 24 -32.22 -7.01 -0.71
N GLN A 25 -33.21 -7.61 -1.36
CA GLN A 25 -33.79 -8.90 -0.96
C GLN A 25 -33.04 -10.09 -1.58
N ASP A 26 -32.45 -9.90 -2.77
CA ASP A 26 -31.66 -10.94 -3.44
C ASP A 26 -30.37 -11.25 -2.65
N PRO A 27 -30.21 -12.46 -2.09
CA PRO A 27 -29.05 -12.82 -1.28
C PRO A 27 -27.72 -12.72 -2.04
N ASP A 28 -27.70 -13.04 -3.34
CA ASP A 28 -26.45 -13.03 -4.11
C ASP A 28 -26.00 -11.60 -4.42
N ARG A 29 -26.94 -10.73 -4.78
CA ARG A 29 -26.65 -9.30 -4.95
C ARG A 29 -26.22 -8.66 -3.63
N ARG A 30 -26.89 -8.98 -2.52
CA ARG A 30 -26.52 -8.50 -1.18
C ARG A 30 -25.11 -8.95 -0.81
N ARG A 31 -24.76 -10.22 -1.06
CA ARG A 31 -23.40 -10.75 -0.86
C ARG A 31 -22.36 -9.99 -1.68
N ALA A 32 -22.64 -9.69 -2.94
CA ALA A 32 -21.73 -8.93 -3.79
C ALA A 32 -21.50 -7.50 -3.27
N LEU A 33 -22.55 -6.83 -2.78
CA LEU A 33 -22.45 -5.48 -2.19
C LEU A 33 -21.58 -5.47 -0.92
N LEU A 34 -21.71 -6.51 -0.09
CA LEU A 34 -20.98 -6.66 1.18
C LEU A 34 -19.63 -7.39 1.04
N SER A 35 -19.17 -7.62 -0.19
CA SER A 35 -17.86 -8.22 -0.47
C SER A 35 -16.89 -7.18 -1.05
N PHE A 36 -15.78 -6.98 -0.34
CA PHE A 36 -14.74 -6.02 -0.67
C PHE A 36 -13.48 -6.78 -1.11
N ALA A 37 -13.17 -6.73 -2.41
CA ALA A 37 -12.00 -7.39 -2.97
C ALA A 37 -10.82 -6.43 -3.04
N VAL A 38 -9.69 -6.77 -2.44
CA VAL A 38 -8.42 -6.06 -2.53
C VAL A 38 -7.47 -6.88 -3.39
N VAL A 39 -7.07 -6.33 -4.54
CA VAL A 39 -6.17 -7.01 -5.48
C VAL A 39 -4.73 -6.52 -5.29
N GLY A 40 -3.83 -7.46 -5.03
CA GLY A 40 -2.43 -7.24 -4.66
C GLY A 40 -2.23 -7.31 -3.14
N ALA A 41 -1.32 -8.18 -2.68
CA ALA A 41 -0.93 -8.32 -1.28
C ALA A 41 0.48 -7.77 -1.01
N GLY A 42 0.86 -6.71 -1.73
CA GLY A 42 1.95 -5.82 -1.31
C GLY A 42 1.59 -5.00 -0.07
N PRO A 43 2.50 -4.14 0.42
CA PRO A 43 2.26 -3.32 1.61
C PRO A 43 0.93 -2.56 1.57
N THR A 44 0.65 -1.85 0.47
CA THR A 44 -0.61 -1.09 0.31
C THR A 44 -1.84 -1.98 0.42
N GLY A 45 -1.88 -3.13 -0.27
CA GLY A 45 -3.05 -4.01 -0.23
C GLY A 45 -3.28 -4.65 1.14
N VAL A 46 -2.19 -5.03 1.83
CA VAL A 46 -2.26 -5.56 3.21
C VAL A 46 -2.78 -4.50 4.18
N GLU A 47 -2.26 -3.28 4.10
CA GLU A 47 -2.70 -2.16 4.92
C GLU A 47 -4.17 -1.81 4.66
N MET A 48 -4.57 -1.76 3.38
CA MET A 48 -5.95 -1.49 2.97
C MET A 48 -6.91 -2.58 3.45
N ALA A 49 -6.59 -3.86 3.28
CA ALA A 49 -7.43 -4.95 3.76
C ALA A 49 -7.57 -4.92 5.29
N GLY A 50 -6.48 -4.64 6.00
CA GLY A 50 -6.48 -4.44 7.45
C GLY A 50 -7.41 -3.29 7.89
N ALA A 51 -7.26 -2.12 7.27
CA ALA A 51 -8.05 -0.94 7.58
C ALA A 51 -9.55 -1.12 7.28
N ILE A 52 -9.89 -1.76 6.15
CA ILE A 52 -11.28 -2.06 5.79
C ILE A 52 -11.90 -3.04 6.79
N SER A 53 -11.19 -4.11 7.15
CA SER A 53 -11.70 -5.07 8.14
C SER A 53 -11.92 -4.43 9.51
N GLU A 54 -11.03 -3.54 9.94
CA GLU A 54 -11.19 -2.81 11.21
C GLU A 54 -12.36 -1.83 11.17
N LEU A 55 -12.51 -1.08 10.09
CA LEU A 55 -13.66 -0.20 9.88
C LEU A 55 -14.96 -0.99 10.03
N ILE A 56 -15.06 -2.13 9.34
CA ILE A 56 -16.25 -2.98 9.35
C ILE A 56 -16.52 -3.53 10.75
N ARG A 57 -15.53 -4.21 11.35
CA ARG A 57 -15.74 -5.02 12.56
C ARG A 57 -15.78 -4.20 13.85
N LEU A 58 -15.11 -3.04 13.90
CA LEU A 58 -15.03 -2.21 15.11
C LEU A 58 -15.97 -1.01 15.08
N VAL A 59 -16.20 -0.43 13.90
CA VAL A 59 -17.00 0.80 13.74
C VAL A 59 -18.38 0.45 13.19
N LEU A 60 -18.47 -0.06 11.96
CA LEU A 60 -19.75 -0.27 11.28
C LEU A 60 -20.65 -1.28 12.01
N ARG A 61 -20.07 -2.28 12.69
CA ARG A 61 -20.82 -3.22 13.55
C ARG A 61 -21.70 -2.50 14.60
N LYS A 62 -21.27 -1.35 15.12
CA LYS A 62 -22.05 -0.59 16.13
C LYS A 62 -23.24 0.14 15.52
N ASP A 63 -23.13 0.47 14.24
CA ASP A 63 -24.04 1.34 13.49
C ASP A 63 -25.13 0.54 12.79
N TYR A 64 -24.75 -0.61 12.25
CA TYR A 64 -25.64 -1.53 11.56
C TYR A 64 -25.89 -2.76 12.44
N ARG A 65 -26.54 -2.57 13.59
CA ARG A 65 -26.78 -3.64 14.58
C ARG A 65 -27.61 -4.81 14.04
N ASP A 66 -28.49 -4.52 13.08
CA ASP A 66 -29.36 -5.50 12.44
C ASP A 66 -28.70 -6.21 11.25
N LEU A 67 -27.47 -5.83 10.87
CA LEU A 67 -26.71 -6.49 9.82
C LEU A 67 -25.84 -7.58 10.47
N ASP A 68 -25.97 -8.82 10.01
CA ASP A 68 -25.01 -9.85 10.39
C ASP A 68 -23.65 -9.53 9.77
N ILE A 69 -22.70 -9.10 10.61
CA ILE A 69 -21.36 -8.72 10.19
C ILE A 69 -20.58 -9.89 9.56
N ASN A 70 -21.03 -11.13 9.78
CA ASN A 70 -20.44 -12.32 9.16
C ASN A 70 -20.78 -12.44 7.67
N GLU A 71 -21.80 -11.74 7.18
CA GLU A 71 -22.08 -11.62 5.74
C GLU A 71 -21.04 -10.76 5.01
N VAL A 72 -20.32 -9.91 5.76
CA VAL A 72 -19.36 -8.96 5.19
C VAL A 72 -18.00 -9.64 4.99
N ARG A 73 -17.51 -9.60 3.75
CA ARG A 73 -16.27 -10.26 3.34
C ARG A 73 -15.23 -9.25 2.91
N VAL A 74 -14.00 -9.43 3.38
CA VAL A 74 -12.83 -8.72 2.87
C VAL A 74 -11.89 -9.77 2.30
N VAL A 75 -11.71 -9.74 0.98
CA VAL A 75 -10.94 -10.75 0.25
C VAL A 75 -9.66 -10.10 -0.30
N LEU A 76 -8.50 -10.54 0.18
CA LEU A 76 -7.20 -10.12 -0.32
C LEU A 76 -6.69 -11.15 -1.34
N ILE A 77 -6.54 -10.72 -2.59
CA ILE A 77 -6.21 -11.58 -3.73
C ILE A 77 -4.79 -11.27 -4.21
N GLU A 78 -3.93 -12.27 -4.32
CA GLU A 78 -2.55 -12.14 -4.76
C GLU A 78 -2.15 -13.28 -5.70
N ALA A 79 -1.48 -12.92 -6.79
CA ALA A 79 -1.00 -13.89 -7.79
C ALA A 79 0.21 -14.68 -7.29
N ALA A 80 1.05 -14.07 -6.45
CA ALA A 80 2.17 -14.74 -5.79
C ALA A 80 1.69 -15.71 -4.69
N PRO A 81 2.50 -16.72 -4.32
CA PRO A 81 2.16 -17.67 -3.25
C PRO A 81 2.36 -17.09 -1.84
N TYR A 82 2.57 -15.77 -1.71
CA TYR A 82 2.84 -15.11 -0.43
C TYR A 82 2.35 -13.66 -0.44
N VAL A 83 1.99 -13.16 0.75
CA VAL A 83 1.82 -11.72 0.99
C VAL A 83 3.18 -11.08 1.22
N LEU A 84 3.27 -9.76 1.03
CA LEU A 84 4.44 -8.94 1.37
C LEU A 84 5.75 -9.50 0.80
N GLY A 85 5.80 -9.68 -0.53
CA GLY A 85 6.89 -10.37 -1.22
C GLY A 85 8.31 -9.82 -1.01
N THR A 86 8.46 -8.60 -0.51
CA THR A 86 9.77 -7.99 -0.18
C THR A 86 10.29 -8.38 1.20
N PHE A 87 9.45 -8.94 2.07
CA PHE A 87 9.81 -9.31 3.44
C PHE A 87 10.41 -10.72 3.50
N ILE A 88 11.07 -11.08 4.59
CA ILE A 88 11.53 -12.47 4.80
C ILE A 88 10.36 -13.44 5.04
N PRO A 89 10.52 -14.75 4.76
CA PRO A 89 9.44 -15.73 4.86
C PRO A 89 8.71 -15.77 6.21
N SER A 90 9.43 -15.63 7.33
CA SER A 90 8.83 -15.63 8.67
C SER A 90 7.87 -14.47 8.90
N LEU A 91 8.19 -13.28 8.37
CA LEU A 91 7.34 -12.11 8.44
C LEU A 91 6.15 -12.19 7.48
N ARG A 92 6.34 -12.78 6.29
CA ARG A 92 5.21 -13.06 5.36
C ARG A 92 4.17 -13.95 6.02
N GLU A 93 4.61 -15.01 6.69
CA GLU A 93 3.73 -15.94 7.38
C GLU A 93 3.08 -15.31 8.63
N ALA A 94 3.82 -14.51 9.40
CA ALA A 94 3.26 -13.73 10.49
C ALA A 94 2.16 -12.77 10.00
N ALA A 95 2.39 -12.10 8.86
CA ALA A 95 1.42 -11.20 8.24
C ALA A 95 0.16 -11.95 7.77
N ARG A 96 0.34 -13.06 7.05
CA ARG A 96 -0.77 -13.93 6.61
C ARG A 96 -1.66 -14.36 7.78
N ARG A 97 -1.06 -14.86 8.86
CA ARG A 97 -1.78 -15.25 10.08
C ARG A 97 -2.48 -14.07 10.75
N SER A 98 -1.90 -12.86 10.69
CA SER A 98 -2.54 -11.66 11.23
C SER A 98 -3.76 -11.23 10.42
N LEU A 99 -3.67 -11.26 9.09
CA LEU A 99 -4.78 -10.95 8.18
C LEU A 99 -5.96 -11.89 8.45
N GLN A 100 -5.69 -13.21 8.52
CA GLN A 100 -6.71 -14.22 8.78
C GLN A 100 -7.36 -14.06 10.17
N ARG A 101 -6.57 -13.76 11.21
CA ARG A 101 -7.10 -13.46 12.56
C ARG A 101 -8.00 -12.22 12.59
N LYS A 102 -7.81 -11.29 11.65
CA LYS A 102 -8.67 -10.12 11.46
C LYS A 102 -9.86 -10.41 10.54
N GLY A 103 -10.12 -11.68 10.21
CA GLY A 103 -11.26 -12.10 9.40
C GLY A 103 -11.17 -11.63 7.95
N ILE A 104 -9.95 -11.50 7.42
CA ILE A 104 -9.68 -11.24 6.01
C ILE A 104 -9.42 -12.59 5.34
N GLU A 105 -10.11 -12.84 4.25
CA GLU A 105 -9.90 -14.01 3.41
C GLU A 105 -8.69 -13.76 2.51
N VAL A 106 -7.65 -14.60 2.63
CA VAL A 106 -6.40 -14.41 1.88
C VAL A 106 -6.31 -15.48 0.79
N MET A 107 -6.39 -15.06 -0.47
CA MET A 107 -6.29 -15.91 -1.65
C MET A 107 -4.94 -15.68 -2.32
N LEU A 108 -4.03 -16.63 -2.13
CA LEU A 108 -2.68 -16.63 -2.72
C LEU A 108 -2.63 -17.54 -3.94
N GLY A 109 -1.71 -17.29 -4.87
CA GLY A 109 -1.67 -18.01 -6.14
C GLY A 109 -2.88 -17.71 -7.04
N ALA A 110 -3.65 -16.68 -6.72
CA ALA A 110 -4.89 -16.32 -7.38
C ALA A 110 -4.67 -15.09 -8.26
N ARG A 111 -4.53 -15.32 -9.57
CA ARG A 111 -4.36 -14.23 -10.54
C ARG A 111 -5.72 -13.72 -10.99
N VAL A 112 -5.97 -12.41 -10.88
CA VAL A 112 -7.16 -11.78 -11.46
C VAL A 112 -6.99 -11.64 -12.98
N GLU A 113 -8.01 -12.04 -13.73
CA GLU A 113 -8.08 -11.90 -15.19
C GLU A 113 -8.95 -10.71 -15.62
N SER A 114 -10.10 -10.54 -14.98
CA SER A 114 -11.02 -9.45 -15.30
C SER A 114 -11.87 -9.05 -14.09
N VAL A 115 -12.40 -7.83 -14.13
CA VAL A 115 -13.30 -7.28 -13.14
C VAL A 115 -14.56 -6.81 -13.85
N THR A 116 -15.71 -7.16 -13.29
CA THR A 116 -17.03 -6.73 -13.74
C THR A 116 -17.68 -5.87 -12.65
N ASP A 117 -18.89 -5.35 -12.90
CA ASP A 117 -19.62 -4.53 -11.93
C ASP A 117 -20.00 -5.27 -10.64
N SER A 118 -19.96 -6.61 -10.63
CA SER A 118 -20.37 -7.41 -9.48
C SER A 118 -19.46 -8.58 -9.13
N ALA A 119 -18.37 -8.79 -9.87
CA ALA A 119 -17.47 -9.92 -9.64
C ALA A 119 -16.04 -9.67 -10.11
N VAL A 120 -15.10 -10.31 -9.41
CA VAL A 120 -13.69 -10.46 -9.79
C VAL A 120 -13.49 -11.88 -10.33
N ARG A 121 -13.02 -12.00 -11.57
CA ARG A 121 -12.76 -13.29 -12.23
C ARG A 121 -11.29 -13.65 -12.09
N LEU A 122 -11.02 -14.85 -11.60
CA LEU A 122 -9.68 -15.39 -11.45
C LEU A 122 -9.32 -16.29 -12.62
N ALA A 123 -8.02 -16.39 -12.87
CA ALA A 123 -7.46 -17.40 -13.75
C ALA A 123 -7.84 -18.80 -13.27
N GLY A 124 -8.35 -19.63 -14.17
CA GLY A 124 -8.95 -20.93 -13.84
C GLY A 124 -10.47 -20.89 -13.64
N GLY A 125 -11.13 -19.75 -13.85
CA GLY A 125 -12.60 -19.65 -13.96
C GLY A 125 -13.35 -19.43 -12.64
N GLN A 126 -12.65 -19.36 -11.50
CA GLN A 126 -13.29 -19.01 -10.23
C GLN A 126 -13.73 -17.55 -10.24
N GLU A 127 -14.97 -17.29 -9.78
CA GLU A 127 -15.49 -15.93 -9.60
C GLU A 127 -15.68 -15.58 -8.12
N ILE A 128 -15.35 -14.35 -7.76
CA ILE A 128 -15.56 -13.78 -6.43
C ILE A 128 -16.56 -12.64 -6.58
N ALA A 129 -17.76 -12.80 -6.04
CA ALA A 129 -18.74 -11.74 -5.97
C ALA A 129 -18.18 -10.56 -5.17
N ALA A 130 -18.13 -9.37 -5.77
CA ALA A 130 -17.68 -8.13 -5.14
C ALA A 130 -18.08 -6.92 -5.99
N CYS A 131 -18.83 -5.99 -5.41
CA CYS A 131 -19.20 -4.71 -6.05
C CYS A 131 -18.19 -3.59 -5.72
N THR A 132 -17.21 -3.86 -4.85
CA THR A 132 -16.12 -2.94 -4.53
C THR A 132 -14.79 -3.65 -4.70
N VAL A 133 -14.04 -3.23 -5.71
CA VAL A 133 -12.70 -3.75 -6.01
C VAL A 133 -11.67 -2.64 -5.80
N ILE A 134 -10.68 -2.92 -4.95
CA ILE A 134 -9.57 -2.02 -4.65
C ILE A 134 -8.32 -2.59 -5.30
N TRP A 135 -7.85 -1.96 -6.38
CA TRP A 135 -6.66 -2.39 -7.10
C TRP A 135 -5.40 -1.74 -6.52
N THR A 136 -4.50 -2.56 -5.97
CA THR A 136 -3.22 -2.13 -5.39
C THR A 136 -2.01 -2.83 -6.03
N ALA A 137 -2.24 -3.71 -7.00
CA ALA A 137 -1.21 -4.46 -7.69
C ALA A 137 -0.63 -3.70 -8.90
N GLY A 138 0.61 -4.05 -9.29
CA GLY A 138 1.14 -3.72 -10.61
C GLY A 138 1.42 -2.24 -10.85
N VAL A 139 2.12 -1.57 -9.92
CA VAL A 139 2.57 -0.18 -10.11
C VAL A 139 3.51 -0.11 -11.32
N LYS A 140 3.21 0.83 -12.22
CA LYS A 140 4.04 1.21 -13.36
C LYS A 140 4.48 2.67 -13.19
N ALA A 141 5.69 2.96 -13.67
CA ALA A 141 6.17 4.32 -13.79
C ALA A 141 5.35 5.11 -14.82
N SER A 142 5.48 6.44 -14.80
CA SER A 142 4.83 7.33 -15.77
C SER A 142 5.35 7.10 -17.20
N ASP A 143 4.49 7.31 -18.19
CA ASP A 143 4.79 7.12 -19.61
C ASP A 143 5.79 8.16 -20.17
N VAL A 144 6.22 9.15 -19.36
CA VAL A 144 7.19 10.19 -19.75
C VAL A 144 8.45 9.59 -20.38
N GLY A 145 8.98 8.50 -19.83
CA GLY A 145 10.16 7.83 -20.40
C GLY A 145 9.90 7.28 -21.81
N GLN A 146 8.72 6.71 -22.05
CA GLN A 146 8.31 6.21 -23.36
C GLN A 146 8.10 7.36 -24.34
N THR A 147 7.39 8.42 -23.93
CA THR A 147 7.12 9.61 -24.76
C THR A 147 8.41 10.29 -25.21
N LEU A 148 9.44 10.31 -24.36
CA LEU A 148 10.74 10.88 -24.65
C LEU A 148 11.68 9.93 -25.41
N GLY A 149 11.24 8.71 -25.74
CA GLY A 149 12.07 7.72 -26.44
C GLY A 149 13.28 7.23 -25.63
N LEU A 150 13.23 7.34 -24.30
CA LEU A 150 14.32 6.92 -23.43
C LEU A 150 14.36 5.41 -23.27
N GLN A 151 15.53 4.86 -22.97
CA GLN A 151 15.66 3.43 -22.66
C GLN A 151 14.88 3.10 -21.39
N LEU A 152 13.96 2.16 -21.48
CA LEU A 152 13.15 1.70 -20.36
C LEU A 152 13.63 0.34 -19.84
N VAL A 153 13.42 0.12 -18.55
CA VAL A 153 13.56 -1.18 -17.88
C VAL A 153 12.19 -1.66 -17.39
N ARG A 154 12.17 -2.74 -16.60
CA ARG A 154 10.96 -3.32 -16.01
C ARG A 154 10.05 -2.24 -15.38
N GLN A 155 8.73 -2.41 -15.52
CA GLN A 155 7.70 -1.48 -15.01
C GLN A 155 7.74 -0.06 -15.62
N ALA A 156 8.22 0.06 -16.88
CA ALA A 156 8.29 1.32 -17.64
C ALA A 156 9.20 2.39 -17.01
N ARG A 157 10.16 1.98 -16.19
CA ARG A 157 11.11 2.87 -15.53
C ARG A 157 12.23 3.28 -16.49
N ILE A 158 12.73 4.50 -16.37
CA ILE A 158 13.81 5.03 -17.21
C ILE A 158 15.13 4.45 -16.73
N LYS A 159 15.90 3.84 -17.63
CA LYS A 159 17.24 3.37 -17.32
C LYS A 159 18.14 4.53 -16.92
N VAL A 160 18.80 4.40 -15.79
CA VAL A 160 19.81 5.34 -15.29
C VAL A 160 21.12 4.62 -15.04
N ASP A 161 22.22 5.36 -15.07
CA ASP A 161 23.54 4.85 -14.67
C ASP A 161 23.72 4.87 -13.13
N SER A 162 24.95 4.61 -12.67
CA SER A 162 25.26 4.56 -11.24
C SER A 162 25.20 5.94 -10.56
N THR A 163 25.19 7.05 -11.31
CA THR A 163 25.09 8.42 -10.78
C THR A 163 23.66 8.97 -10.91
N LEU A 164 22.70 8.11 -11.29
CA LEU A 164 21.28 8.41 -11.52
C LEU A 164 21.03 9.33 -12.72
N GLN A 165 22.01 9.43 -13.63
CA GLN A 165 21.90 10.19 -14.87
C GLN A 165 21.34 9.29 -15.97
N VAL A 166 20.65 9.92 -16.93
CA VAL A 166 20.16 9.21 -18.12
C VAL A 166 21.35 8.95 -19.05
N PRO A 167 21.58 7.70 -19.51
CA PRO A 167 22.67 7.40 -20.44
C PRO A 167 22.65 8.30 -21.69
N GLY A 168 23.77 8.96 -21.98
CA GLY A 168 23.89 9.92 -23.09
C GLY A 168 23.42 11.34 -22.76
N HIS A 169 22.86 11.59 -21.57
CA HIS A 169 22.36 12.88 -21.13
C HIS A 169 22.91 13.26 -19.74
N PRO A 170 24.17 13.73 -19.65
CA PRO A 170 24.88 13.96 -18.37
C PRO A 170 24.34 15.14 -17.55
N VAL A 171 23.31 15.85 -18.00
CA VAL A 171 22.66 16.92 -17.21
C VAL A 171 21.24 16.53 -16.78
N VAL A 172 20.79 15.32 -17.13
CA VAL A 172 19.43 14.84 -16.85
C VAL A 172 19.50 13.72 -15.83
N PHE A 173 18.82 13.93 -14.70
CA PHE A 173 18.71 12.96 -13.62
C PHE A 173 17.28 12.43 -13.54
N VAL A 174 17.14 11.14 -13.21
CA VAL A 174 15.84 10.54 -12.89
C VAL A 174 15.94 9.85 -11.54
N ILE A 175 14.98 10.14 -10.65
CA ILE A 175 14.91 9.61 -9.28
C ILE A 175 13.49 9.12 -8.96
N GLY A 176 13.34 8.45 -7.82
CA GLY A 176 12.09 7.91 -7.30
C GLY A 176 11.54 6.81 -8.19
N ASP A 177 10.20 6.70 -8.23
CA ASP A 177 9.52 5.60 -8.90
C ASP A 177 9.74 5.56 -10.42
N LEU A 178 10.23 6.65 -11.03
CA LEU A 178 10.61 6.69 -12.45
C LEU A 178 11.98 6.08 -12.72
N ALA A 179 12.89 6.09 -11.75
CA ALA A 179 14.28 5.73 -11.97
C ALA A 179 14.46 4.22 -11.99
N GLY A 180 15.04 3.69 -13.06
CA GLY A 180 15.49 2.30 -13.25
C GLY A 180 16.78 1.95 -12.49
N ALA A 181 17.07 2.62 -11.37
CA ALA A 181 18.33 2.48 -10.65
C ALA A 181 18.56 1.04 -10.17
N ALA A 182 19.73 0.50 -10.50
CA ALA A 182 20.18 -0.81 -10.02
C ALA A 182 20.93 -0.66 -8.71
N ASP A 183 20.71 -1.58 -7.78
CA ASP A 183 21.44 -1.68 -6.52
C ASP A 183 22.69 -2.56 -6.71
N PRO A 184 23.91 -2.00 -6.68
CA PRO A 184 25.13 -2.80 -6.76
C PRO A 184 25.28 -3.75 -5.57
N ALA A 185 24.78 -3.38 -4.39
CA ALA A 185 24.83 -4.23 -3.20
C ALA A 185 23.80 -5.38 -3.27
N GLY A 186 22.69 -5.16 -3.98
CA GLY A 186 21.62 -6.13 -4.24
C GLY A 186 21.86 -7.00 -5.47
N GLY A 187 23.09 -7.14 -5.95
CA GLY A 187 23.41 -7.99 -7.12
C GLY A 187 22.89 -7.43 -8.46
N GLY A 188 22.71 -6.11 -8.57
CA GLY A 188 22.19 -5.45 -9.77
C GLY A 188 20.67 -5.47 -9.88
N ALA A 189 19.96 -5.90 -8.82
CA ALA A 189 18.52 -5.79 -8.76
C ALA A 189 18.09 -4.32 -8.81
N ILE A 190 17.00 -4.07 -9.52
CA ILE A 190 16.36 -2.77 -9.57
C ILE A 190 15.87 -2.38 -8.16
N LEU A 191 16.22 -1.17 -7.70
CA LEU A 191 15.76 -0.63 -6.41
C LEU A 191 14.23 -0.55 -6.35
N PRO A 192 13.61 -0.85 -5.21
CA PRO A 192 12.15 -0.87 -5.09
C PRO A 192 11.57 0.56 -5.10
N MET A 193 10.32 0.70 -5.56
CA MET A 193 9.55 1.96 -5.56
C MET A 193 9.11 2.30 -4.12
N LEU A 194 10.03 2.84 -3.32
CA LEU A 194 9.83 3.15 -1.90
C LEU A 194 10.26 4.58 -1.55
N ILE A 195 9.59 5.16 -0.55
CA ILE A 195 9.88 6.50 -0.03
C ILE A 195 11.36 6.66 0.37
N PRO A 196 11.99 5.75 1.14
CA PRO A 196 13.40 5.90 1.53
C PRO A 196 14.37 5.89 0.35
N VAL A 197 14.05 5.16 -0.73
CA VAL A 197 14.84 5.17 -1.97
C VAL A 197 14.77 6.55 -2.61
N ALA A 198 13.56 7.03 -2.91
CA ALA A 198 13.36 8.34 -3.52
C ALA A 198 13.99 9.49 -2.70
N MET A 199 13.88 9.44 -1.37
CA MET A 199 14.49 10.44 -0.48
C MET A 199 16.02 10.38 -0.47
N GLN A 200 16.63 9.20 -0.58
CA GLN A 200 18.08 9.07 -0.65
C GLN A 200 18.61 9.50 -2.02
N GLU A 201 17.93 9.10 -3.10
CA GLU A 201 18.23 9.51 -4.47
C GLU A 201 18.16 11.03 -4.62
N GLY A 202 17.12 11.67 -4.08
CA GLY A 202 16.98 13.13 -4.13
C GLY A 202 18.12 13.87 -3.42
N ARG A 203 18.54 13.39 -2.24
CA ARG A 203 19.70 13.96 -1.53
C ARG A 203 21.01 13.74 -2.30
N HIS A 204 21.16 12.56 -2.91
CA HIS A 204 22.33 12.24 -3.71
C HIS A 204 22.42 13.12 -4.96
N VAL A 205 21.33 13.26 -5.72
CA VAL A 205 21.30 14.11 -6.92
C VAL A 205 21.59 15.57 -6.57
N ALA A 206 21.04 16.09 -5.47
CA ALA A 206 21.36 17.44 -5.01
C ALA A 206 22.86 17.64 -4.72
N ALA A 207 23.51 16.68 -4.06
CA ALA A 207 24.96 16.72 -3.83
C ALA A 207 25.75 16.59 -5.14
N THR A 208 25.35 15.67 -6.02
CA THR A 208 26.00 15.45 -7.32
C THR A 208 25.92 16.69 -8.22
N ILE A 209 24.80 17.41 -8.23
CA ILE A 209 24.69 18.69 -8.97
C ILE A 209 25.69 19.72 -8.42
N ALA A 210 25.83 19.83 -7.10
CA ALA A 210 26.81 20.74 -6.50
C ALA A 210 28.26 20.34 -6.84
N ASP A 211 28.57 19.04 -6.85
CA ASP A 211 29.89 18.52 -7.22
C ASP A 211 30.21 18.75 -8.71
N ILE A 212 29.23 18.59 -9.61
CA ILE A 212 29.41 18.88 -11.04
C ILE A 212 29.76 20.36 -11.25
N VAL A 213 29.03 21.26 -10.60
CA VAL A 213 29.26 22.72 -10.72
C VAL A 213 30.59 23.15 -10.12
N GLY A 214 30.98 22.56 -8.98
CA GLY A 214 32.18 23.00 -8.25
C GLY A 214 33.47 22.27 -8.63
N ARG A 215 33.40 20.97 -8.92
CA ARG A 215 34.56 20.06 -9.00
C ARG A 215 34.59 19.20 -10.26
N GLY A 216 33.55 19.26 -11.11
CA GLY A 216 33.48 18.54 -12.38
C GLY A 216 33.32 17.03 -12.25
N GLY A 217 32.76 16.52 -11.15
CA GLY A 217 32.61 15.08 -10.91
C GLY A 217 31.22 14.68 -10.43
N ALA A 218 30.80 13.45 -10.75
CA ALA A 218 29.59 12.81 -10.24
C ALA A 218 29.97 11.54 -9.46
N SER A 219 29.39 11.37 -8.27
CA SER A 219 29.64 10.20 -7.43
C SER A 219 28.56 9.14 -7.65
N ALA A 220 28.92 7.86 -7.47
CA ALA A 220 27.94 6.79 -7.61
C ALA A 220 26.96 6.77 -6.42
N PHE A 221 25.68 6.60 -6.72
CA PHE A 221 24.62 6.39 -5.76
C PHE A 221 24.77 5.02 -5.09
N ARG A 222 24.60 5.00 -3.76
CA ARG A 222 24.56 3.77 -2.97
C ARG A 222 23.39 3.86 -2.00
N TYR A 223 22.39 3.02 -2.24
CA TYR A 223 21.25 2.91 -1.35
C TYR A 223 21.66 2.28 -0.02
N LYS A 224 21.24 2.89 1.09
CA LYS A 224 21.37 2.31 2.43
C LYS A 224 19.98 1.92 2.90
N ASP A 225 19.70 0.62 2.95
CA ASP A 225 18.39 0.12 3.36
C ASP A 225 18.14 0.40 4.86
N PRO A 226 17.20 1.28 5.22
CA PRO A 226 16.84 1.49 6.63
C PRO A 226 15.92 0.39 7.17
N GLY A 227 15.48 -0.54 6.32
CA GLY A 227 14.48 -1.54 6.62
C GLY A 227 13.10 -1.18 6.06
N ILE A 228 12.18 -2.13 6.20
CA ILE A 228 10.82 -2.05 5.67
C ILE A 228 9.79 -2.44 6.73
N MET A 229 8.62 -1.82 6.67
CA MET A 229 7.52 -2.08 7.59
C MET A 229 6.19 -2.03 6.85
N ALA A 230 5.21 -2.80 7.31
CA ALA A 230 3.84 -2.77 6.83
C ALA A 230 2.88 -2.98 8.00
N THR A 231 1.86 -2.13 8.10
CA THR A 231 0.81 -2.32 9.11
C THR A 231 -0.27 -3.29 8.61
N ILE A 232 -0.90 -4.03 9.51
CA ILE A 232 -1.97 -4.99 9.20
C ILE A 232 -3.21 -4.59 10.00
N GLY A 233 -3.36 -3.28 10.22
CA GLY A 233 -4.31 -2.71 11.17
C GLY A 233 -3.72 -2.56 12.58
N ARG A 234 -4.57 -2.12 13.49
CA ARG A 234 -4.26 -1.89 14.89
C ARG A 234 -3.69 -3.14 15.59
N ASN A 235 -2.70 -2.90 16.45
CA ASN A 235 -1.98 -3.90 17.23
C ASN A 235 -1.26 -4.98 16.41
N SER A 236 -1.12 -4.80 15.09
CA SER A 236 -0.37 -5.75 14.26
C SER A 236 0.34 -5.07 13.11
N ALA A 237 1.68 -5.16 13.09
CA ALA A 237 2.50 -4.80 11.95
C ALA A 237 3.64 -5.81 11.80
N VAL A 238 4.27 -5.82 10.64
CA VAL A 238 5.53 -6.52 10.42
C VAL A 238 6.61 -5.50 10.11
N ALA A 239 7.80 -5.75 10.63
CA ALA A 239 8.93 -4.87 10.47
C ALA A 239 10.24 -5.64 10.38
N GLN A 240 11.08 -5.22 9.43
CA GLN A 240 12.34 -5.85 9.09
C GLN A 240 13.41 -4.76 9.02
N LEU A 241 14.34 -4.75 9.99
CA LEU A 241 15.44 -3.80 10.08
C LEU A 241 16.75 -4.57 10.24
N GLY A 242 17.44 -4.81 9.13
CA GLY A 242 18.67 -5.60 9.13
C GLY A 242 18.44 -6.99 9.74
N TRP A 243 19.01 -7.24 10.90
CA TRP A 243 18.87 -8.51 11.64
C TRP A 243 17.64 -8.55 12.57
N LEU A 244 17.04 -7.40 12.88
CA LEU A 244 15.89 -7.30 13.77
C LEU A 244 14.59 -7.50 12.98
N HIS A 245 13.82 -8.51 13.37
CA HIS A 245 12.54 -8.84 12.77
C HIS A 245 11.44 -8.84 13.84
N LEU A 246 10.48 -7.94 13.71
CA LEU A 246 9.37 -7.81 14.65
C LEU A 246 8.03 -8.05 13.93
N SER A 247 7.08 -8.67 14.63
CA SER A 247 5.74 -8.91 14.11
C SER A 247 4.69 -8.73 15.21
N GLY A 248 3.43 -8.54 14.82
CA GLY A 248 2.32 -8.38 15.75
C GLY A 248 2.41 -7.07 16.54
N PHE A 249 2.15 -7.13 17.84
CA PHE A 249 2.08 -5.94 18.68
C PHE A 249 3.44 -5.22 18.85
N PRO A 250 4.57 -5.89 19.10
CA PRO A 250 5.88 -5.23 19.10
C PRO A 250 6.23 -4.57 17.77
N GLY A 251 5.92 -5.24 16.65
CA GLY A 251 6.07 -4.66 15.31
C GLY A 251 5.23 -3.41 15.13
N TRP A 252 3.99 -3.43 15.63
CA TRP A 252 3.07 -2.30 15.60
C TRP A 252 3.55 -1.11 16.45
N LEU A 253 4.10 -1.36 17.64
CA LEU A 253 4.70 -0.30 18.48
C LEU A 253 5.90 0.36 17.79
N MET A 254 6.75 -0.43 17.12
CA MET A 254 7.87 0.13 16.38
C MET A 254 7.40 0.93 15.15
N TRP A 255 6.41 0.42 14.42
CA TRP A 255 5.78 1.15 13.32
C TRP A 255 5.22 2.50 13.79
N LEU A 256 4.52 2.51 14.93
CA LEU A 256 4.01 3.71 15.60
C LEU A 256 5.14 4.70 15.93
N GLY A 257 6.21 4.22 16.55
CA GLY A 257 7.37 5.05 16.92
C GLY A 257 8.02 5.74 15.71
N VAL A 258 8.29 4.99 14.64
CA VAL A 258 8.94 5.53 13.43
C VAL A 258 8.03 6.53 12.71
N HIS A 259 6.74 6.22 12.57
CA HIS A 259 5.80 7.14 11.92
C HIS A 259 5.65 8.44 12.71
N LEU A 260 5.63 8.35 14.04
CA LEU A 260 5.56 9.52 14.90
C LEU A 260 6.81 10.42 14.77
N VAL A 261 8.00 9.84 14.65
CA VAL A 261 9.25 10.61 14.43
C VAL A 261 9.27 11.27 13.05
N ASN A 262 8.75 10.60 12.02
CA ASN A 262 8.75 11.10 10.64
C ASN A 262 7.68 12.16 10.33
N VAL A 263 6.74 12.42 11.24
CA VAL A 263 5.81 13.54 11.12
C VAL A 263 6.57 14.86 11.32
N ILE A 264 6.48 15.75 10.32
CA ILE A 264 7.37 16.91 10.09
C ILE A 264 7.37 17.93 11.24
N SER A 265 6.27 18.06 12.01
CA SER A 265 6.16 19.03 13.10
C SER A 265 5.74 18.39 14.42
N PHE A 266 6.34 18.82 15.54
CA PHE A 266 5.98 18.37 16.89
C PHE A 266 4.49 18.59 17.22
N ARG A 267 3.88 19.66 16.68
CA ARG A 267 2.45 19.95 16.84
C ARG A 267 1.58 18.96 16.07
N SER A 268 1.99 18.58 14.86
CA SER A 268 1.33 17.49 14.11
C SER A 268 1.56 16.13 14.78
N ARG A 269 2.71 15.88 15.43
CA ARG A 269 2.96 14.65 16.19
C ARG A 269 1.98 14.51 17.35
N LEU A 270 1.83 15.54 18.18
CA LEU A 270 0.89 15.56 19.30
C LEU A 270 -0.56 15.39 18.85
N VAL A 271 -1.00 16.07 17.79
CA VAL A 271 -2.37 15.92 17.26
C VAL A 271 -2.60 14.51 16.70
N VAL A 272 -1.63 13.93 15.97
CA VAL A 272 -1.72 12.54 15.51
C VAL A 272 -1.76 11.57 16.68
N LEU A 273 -0.91 11.77 17.69
CA LEU A 273 -0.85 10.92 18.89
C LEU A 273 -2.13 11.01 19.72
N VAL A 274 -2.70 12.21 19.90
CA VAL A 274 -3.99 12.42 20.57
C VAL A 274 -5.13 11.86 19.76
N ASN A 275 -5.19 12.09 18.44
CA ASN A 275 -6.20 11.49 17.57
C ASN A 275 -6.12 9.97 17.60
N TRP A 276 -4.92 9.40 17.56
CA TRP A 276 -4.72 7.95 17.64
C TRP A 276 -5.03 7.40 19.03
N ALA A 277 -4.68 8.11 20.11
CA ALA A 277 -5.05 7.74 21.48
C ALA A 277 -6.57 7.82 21.69
N TRP A 278 -7.23 8.83 21.11
CA TRP A 278 -8.67 8.99 21.13
C TRP A 278 -9.40 7.92 20.31
N GLU A 279 -8.94 7.66 19.07
CA GLU A 279 -9.37 6.50 18.27
C GLU A 279 -9.06 5.18 19.01
N TYR A 280 -7.99 5.17 19.82
CA TYR A 280 -7.61 4.03 20.64
C TYR A 280 -8.62 3.76 21.76
N LEU A 281 -8.98 4.79 22.51
CA LEU A 281 -9.80 4.67 23.71
C LEU A 281 -11.30 4.63 23.42
N PHE A 282 -11.79 5.43 22.46
CA PHE A 282 -13.22 5.69 22.31
C PHE A 282 -13.86 4.99 21.11
N TYR A 283 -13.09 4.40 20.20
CA TYR A 283 -13.62 3.68 19.02
C TYR A 283 -14.65 4.49 18.21
N ASP A 284 -14.58 5.83 18.30
CA ASP A 284 -15.56 6.75 17.73
C ASP A 284 -14.92 7.57 16.63
N ARG A 285 -15.52 7.51 15.44
CA ARG A 285 -15.38 8.55 14.42
C ARG A 285 -16.70 9.33 14.38
N PRO A 286 -16.76 10.54 14.99
CA PRO A 286 -18.02 11.21 15.28
C PRO A 286 -18.71 11.88 14.08
N VAL A 287 -18.22 11.81 12.83
CA VAL A 287 -18.94 12.41 11.69
C VAL A 287 -18.90 11.54 10.44
N ARG A 288 -20.08 11.03 10.06
CA ARG A 288 -20.31 10.08 8.95
C ARG A 288 -21.02 10.76 7.78
N LEU A 289 -20.51 11.91 7.36
CA LEU A 289 -21.03 12.57 6.16
C LEU A 289 -20.43 11.90 4.92
N ILE A 290 -21.31 11.39 4.05
CA ILE A 290 -20.95 11.08 2.66
C ILE A 290 -20.79 12.43 1.96
N VAL A 291 -19.57 12.96 2.00
CA VAL A 291 -19.20 14.21 1.33
C VAL A 291 -18.90 13.95 -0.14
N ARG A 292 -19.21 14.91 -1.01
CA ARG A 292 -18.87 14.84 -2.44
C ARG A 292 -17.35 14.70 -2.58
N ALA A 293 -16.87 13.54 -3.05
CA ALA A 293 -15.51 13.39 -3.53
C ALA A 293 -15.44 13.96 -4.95
N ARG A 294 -14.37 14.67 -5.31
CA ARG A 294 -14.10 15.01 -6.71
C ARG A 294 -13.90 13.70 -7.48
N GLN A 295 -14.58 13.56 -8.61
CA GLN A 295 -14.43 12.42 -9.51
C GLN A 295 -13.05 12.45 -10.17
#